data_AF-A0A2A5V5R5-F1
#
_entry.id   AF-A0A2A5V5R5-F1
#
_cell.length_a   1.000
_cell.length_b   1.000
_cell.length_c   1.000
_cell.angle_alpha   90.00
_cell.angle_beta   90.00
_cell.angle_gamma   90.00
#
_symmetry.space_group_name_H-M   'P 1'
#
loop_
_entity.id
_entity.type
_entity.pdbx_description
1 polymer ?
#
loop_
_entity_poly.entity_id
_entity_poly.type
_entity_poly.pdbx_seq_one_letter_code
_entity_poly.pdbx_strand_id
1 'polypeptide(L)'
;MVIDKEKIIHVSKLARISLDKKKSEALAKDLSSIFKFIEQLNELNTDKIEPLSSILNEPLRSRQDLISDGKIRDKVLKNSPKKNEEFFVVPKVIE
;
A
#
# COMPACT_ATOMS: atom_id res chain seq x y z
N MET A 1 -1.62 6.40 21.85
CA MET A 1 -1.32 7.48 20.87
C MET A 1 -2.63 8.03 20.32
N VAL A 2 -2.78 9.35 20.15
CA VAL A 2 -4.01 9.95 19.57
C VAL A 2 -3.73 10.39 18.14
N ILE A 3 -4.59 9.97 17.21
CA ILE A 3 -4.52 10.37 15.81
C ILE A 3 -5.45 11.56 15.59
N ASP A 4 -4.87 12.66 15.14
CA ASP A 4 -5.59 13.87 14.77
C ASP A 4 -6.05 13.83 13.29
N LYS A 5 -6.92 14.77 12.94
CA LYS A 5 -7.48 14.90 11.59
C LYS A 5 -6.42 15.20 10.53
N GLU A 6 -5.39 15.96 10.89
CA GLU A 6 -4.31 16.36 9.97
C GLU A 6 -3.47 15.15 9.56
N LYS A 7 -3.13 14.28 10.51
CA LYS A 7 -2.43 13.02 10.25
C LYS A 7 -3.23 12.10 9.34
N ILE A 8 -4.55 12.05 9.48
CA ILE A 8 -5.40 11.24 8.59
C ILE A 8 -5.40 11.77 7.17
N ILE A 9 -5.53 13.09 7.00
CA ILE A 9 -5.45 13.72 5.68
C ILE A 9 -4.07 13.47 5.06
N HIS A 10 -3.01 13.52 5.87
CA HIS A 10 -1.66 13.23 5.41
C HIS A 10 -1.51 11.77 4.96
N VAL A 11 -1.90 10.81 5.79
CA VAL A 11 -1.85 9.38 5.48
C VAL A 11 -2.73 9.01 4.29
N SER A 12 -3.91 9.62 4.16
CA SER A 12 -4.81 9.36 3.02
C SER A 12 -4.20 9.84 1.71
N LYS A 13 -3.46 10.96 1.72
CA LYS A 13 -2.72 11.46 0.56
C LYS A 13 -1.58 10.50 0.17
N LEU A 14 -0.87 9.92 1.14
CA LEU A 14 0.15 8.90 0.91
C LEU A 14 -0.45 7.62 0.31
N ALA A 15 -1.58 7.16 0.83
CA ALA A 15 -2.29 5.98 0.36
C ALA A 15 -3.12 6.21 -0.93
N ARG A 16 -3.17 7.44 -1.46
CA ARG A 16 -4.00 7.84 -2.62
C ARG A 16 -5.50 7.58 -2.43
N ILE A 17 -5.99 7.70 -1.20
CA ILE A 17 -7.40 7.56 -0.84
C ILE A 17 -8.02 8.94 -0.61
N SER A 18 -9.01 9.29 -1.43
CA SER A 18 -9.81 10.50 -1.23
C SER A 18 -10.74 10.33 -0.02
N LEU A 19 -10.76 11.31 0.87
CA LEU A 19 -11.58 11.30 2.08
C LEU A 19 -12.56 12.47 2.08
N ASP A 20 -13.81 12.18 2.42
CA ASP A 20 -14.78 13.20 2.76
C ASP A 20 -14.47 13.75 4.15
N LYS A 21 -14.51 15.08 4.30
CA LYS A 21 -14.29 15.78 5.59
C LYS A 21 -15.26 15.32 6.67
N LYS A 22 -16.46 14.85 6.30
CA LYS A 22 -17.44 14.31 7.26
C LYS A 22 -17.02 12.95 7.82
N LYS A 23 -16.28 12.16 7.05
CA LYS A 23 -15.82 10.81 7.46
C LYS A 23 -14.49 10.83 8.21
N SER A 24 -13.69 11.89 8.04
CA SER A 24 -12.35 11.97 8.64
C SER A 24 -12.36 11.92 10.16
N GLU A 25 -13.38 12.49 10.82
CA GLU A 25 -13.48 12.49 12.28
C GLU A 25 -13.86 11.12 12.85
N ALA A 26 -14.77 10.41 12.17
CA ALA A 26 -15.09 9.02 12.52
C ALA A 26 -13.86 8.12 12.34
N LEU A 27 -13.16 8.24 11.20
CA LEU A 27 -11.91 7.52 10.94
C LEU A 27 -10.83 7.82 11.98
N ALA A 28 -10.76 9.06 12.50
CA ALA A 28 -9.80 9.41 13.54
C ALA A 28 -10.04 8.64 14.83
N LYS A 29 -11.32 8.52 15.21
CA LYS A 29 -11.73 7.75 16.38
C LYS A 29 -11.46 6.26 16.20
N ASP A 30 -11.81 5.72 15.03
CA ASP A 30 -11.64 4.29 14.73
C ASP A 30 -10.15 3.91 14.71
N LEU A 31 -9.32 4.67 13.99
CA LEU A 31 -7.88 4.44 13.94
C LEU A 31 -7.24 4.62 15.32
N SER A 32 -7.64 5.64 16.09
CA SER A 32 -7.13 5.82 17.46
C SER A 32 -7.48 4.62 18.36
N SER A 33 -8.63 3.96 18.13
CA SER A 33 -9.03 2.76 18.87
C SER A 33 -8.19 1.54 18.45
N ILE A 34 -7.93 1.39 17.16
CA ILE A 34 -7.05 0.33 16.63
C ILE A 34 -5.62 0.48 17.17
N PHE A 35 -5.08 1.71 17.19
CA PHE A 35 -3.75 1.95 17.76
C PHE A 35 -3.67 1.64 19.24
N LYS A 36 -4.70 1.99 20.03
CA LYS A 36 -4.77 1.60 21.45
C LYS A 36 -4.75 0.09 21.65
N PHE A 37 -5.41 -0.66 20.76
CA PHE A 37 -5.35 -2.12 20.79
C PHE A 37 -3.95 -2.65 20.46
N ILE A 38 -3.29 -2.09 19.45
CA ILE A 38 -1.91 -2.47 19.08
C ILE A 38 -0.91 -2.12 20.19
N GLU A 39 -1.14 -1.05 20.96
CA GLU A 39 -0.27 -0.64 22.07
C GLU A 39 -0.13 -1.69 23.17
N GLN A 40 -1.05 -2.67 23.26
CA GLN A 40 -0.92 -3.82 24.16
C GLN A 40 0.34 -4.65 23.89
N LEU A 41 0.84 -4.65 22.64
CA LEU A 41 2.07 -5.35 22.28
C LEU A 41 3.32 -4.75 22.94
N ASN A 42 3.28 -3.48 23.38
CA ASN A 42 4.41 -2.83 24.06
C ASN A 42 4.65 -3.36 25.48
N GLU A 43 3.72 -4.14 26.05
CA GLU A 43 3.89 -4.79 27.35
C GLU A 43 4.94 -5.92 27.31
N LEU A 44 5.27 -6.41 26.10
CA LEU A 44 6.24 -7.47 25.88
C LEU A 44 7.63 -6.88 25.59
N ASN A 45 8.66 -7.35 26.29
CA ASN A 45 10.04 -6.97 25.99
C ASN A 45 10.57 -7.77 24.78
N THR A 46 10.89 -7.06 23.69
CA THR A 46 11.45 -7.63 22.46
C THR A 46 12.88 -7.17 22.15
N ASP A 47 13.61 -6.57 23.10
CA ASP A 47 14.93 -5.94 22.87
C ASP A 47 15.99 -6.90 22.29
N LYS A 48 15.83 -8.20 22.53
CA LYS A 48 16.76 -9.26 22.08
C LYS A 48 16.15 -10.21 21.05
N ILE A 49 15.00 -9.87 20.50
CA ILE A 49 14.27 -10.70 19.53
C ILE A 49 14.48 -10.10 18.14
N GLU A 50 15.03 -10.89 17.22
CA GLU A 50 15.14 -10.48 15.83
C GLU A 50 13.75 -10.44 15.15
N PRO A 51 13.44 -9.40 14.36
CA PRO A 51 12.17 -9.34 13.62
C PRO A 51 12.05 -10.47 12.61
N LEU A 52 10.89 -11.15 12.61
CA LEU A 52 10.59 -12.19 11.63
C LEU A 52 10.10 -11.57 10.31
N SER A 53 10.90 -11.66 9.25
CA SER A 53 10.57 -11.14 7.91
C SER A 53 9.89 -12.17 7.00
N SER A 54 10.30 -13.44 7.11
CA SER A 54 9.73 -14.57 6.39
C SER A 54 9.77 -15.81 7.29
N ILE A 55 8.72 -16.60 7.26
CA ILE A 55 8.67 -17.90 7.96
C ILE A 55 9.55 -18.93 7.25
N LEU A 56 9.70 -18.78 5.93
CA LEU A 56 10.55 -19.63 5.12
C LEU A 56 11.99 -19.13 5.19
N ASN A 57 12.87 -19.98 5.71
CA ASN A 57 14.31 -19.75 5.72
C ASN A 57 14.94 -20.23 4.40
N GLU A 58 14.52 -19.64 3.29
CA GLU A 58 15.02 -19.96 1.96
C GLU A 58 15.97 -18.89 1.46
N PRO A 59 17.04 -19.27 0.72
CA PRO A 59 17.87 -18.29 0.03
C PRO A 59 17.05 -17.54 -1.01
N LEU A 60 17.48 -16.31 -1.32
CA LEU A 60 16.87 -15.51 -2.38
C LEU A 60 16.90 -16.28 -3.71
N ARG A 61 15.73 -16.41 -4.36
CA ARG A 61 15.62 -17.07 -5.66
C ARG A 61 16.14 -16.15 -6.76
N SER A 62 17.20 -16.56 -7.42
CA SER A 62 17.69 -15.91 -8.65
C SER A 62 16.85 -16.32 -9.85
N ARG A 63 16.74 -15.42 -10.83
CA ARG A 63 16.11 -15.67 -12.13
C ARG A 63 17.19 -15.65 -13.21
N GLN A 64 17.13 -16.59 -14.16
CA GLN A 64 18.00 -16.56 -15.33
C GLN A 64 17.71 -15.33 -16.21
N ASP A 65 18.75 -14.76 -16.81
CA ASP A 65 18.62 -13.62 -17.72
C ASP A 65 18.23 -14.09 -19.13
N LEU A 66 16.94 -14.37 -19.31
CA LEU A 66 16.36 -14.84 -20.57
C LEU A 66 15.19 -13.93 -20.97
N ILE A 67 15.03 -13.71 -22.29
CA ILE A 67 13.93 -12.93 -22.86
C ILE A 67 12.62 -13.73 -22.76
N SER A 68 11.57 -13.09 -22.26
CA SER A 68 10.22 -13.67 -22.09
C SER A 68 9.10 -12.69 -22.51
N ASP A 69 9.39 -11.89 -23.54
CA ASP A 69 8.54 -10.80 -24.03
C ASP A 69 7.12 -11.23 -24.42
N GLY A 70 6.94 -12.46 -24.88
CA GLY A 70 5.65 -13.14 -25.09
C GLY A 70 4.76 -12.52 -26.19
N LYS A 71 5.07 -11.31 -26.68
CA LYS A 71 4.32 -10.55 -27.69
C LYS A 71 2.81 -10.49 -27.42
N ILE A 72 2.42 -10.40 -26.15
CA ILE A 72 1.03 -10.51 -25.68
C ILE A 72 0.34 -9.16 -25.43
N ARG A 73 0.65 -8.11 -26.21
CA ARG A 73 0.15 -6.75 -26.01
C ARG A 73 -1.37 -6.69 -25.81
N ASP A 74 -2.12 -7.37 -26.68
CA ASP A 74 -3.59 -7.39 -26.62
C ASP A 74 -4.11 -7.98 -25.29
N LYS A 75 -3.42 -8.99 -24.75
CA LYS A 75 -3.77 -9.58 -23.45
C LYS A 75 -3.44 -8.62 -22.30
N VAL A 76 -2.33 -7.87 -22.41
CA VAL A 76 -1.92 -6.87 -21.40
C VAL A 76 -2.92 -5.70 -21.35
N LEU A 77 -3.39 -5.23 -22.51
CA LEU A 77 -4.30 -4.08 -22.59
C LEU A 77 -5.77 -4.45 -22.37
N LYS A 78 -6.13 -5.74 -22.32
CA LYS A 78 -7.52 -6.23 -22.22
C LYS A 78 -8.33 -5.59 -21.08
N ASN A 79 -7.70 -5.33 -19.94
CA ASN A 79 -8.34 -4.76 -18.75
C ASN A 79 -8.10 -3.25 -18.58
N SER A 80 -7.52 -2.57 -19.58
CA SER A 80 -7.26 -1.13 -19.49
C SER A 80 -8.60 -0.36 -19.38
N PRO A 81 -8.75 0.56 -18.42
CA PRO A 81 -9.97 1.36 -18.27
C PRO A 81 -10.31 2.22 -19.49
N LYS A 82 -9.29 2.68 -20.21
CA LYS A 82 -9.41 3.44 -21.46
C LYS A 82 -8.59 2.75 -22.52
N LYS A 83 -9.22 2.51 -23.67
CA LYS A 83 -8.57 1.86 -24.81
C LYS A 83 -7.83 2.91 -25.63
N ASN A 84 -6.58 2.60 -25.93
CA ASN A 84 -5.80 3.13 -27.03
C ASN A 84 -5.07 1.92 -27.63
N GLU A 85 -4.78 1.93 -28.93
CA GLU A 85 -4.30 0.74 -29.66
C GLU A 85 -2.98 0.21 -29.10
N GLU A 86 -2.11 1.10 -28.63
CA GLU A 86 -0.76 0.71 -28.21
C GLU A 86 -0.41 1.06 -26.75
N PHE A 87 -1.17 1.92 -26.07
CA PHE A 87 -0.75 2.51 -24.79
C PHE A 87 -1.86 2.54 -23.73
N PHE A 88 -1.47 2.59 -22.45
CA PHE A 88 -2.39 2.95 -21.37
C PHE A 88 -2.68 4.45 -21.40
N VAL A 89 -3.96 4.81 -21.37
CA VAL A 89 -4.38 6.22 -21.37
C VAL A 89 -4.60 6.68 -19.95
N VAL A 90 -3.79 7.66 -19.52
CA VAL A 90 -3.88 8.31 -18.21
C VAL A 90 -4.04 9.83 -18.38
N PRO A 91 -4.62 10.54 -17.40
CA PRO A 91 -4.58 12.00 -17.38
C PRO A 91 -3.15 12.51 -17.48
N LYS A 92 -2.93 13.61 -18.21
CA LYS A 92 -1.62 14.25 -18.30
C LYS A 92 -1.16 14.65 -16.90
N VAL A 93 0.07 14.28 -16.55
CA VAL A 93 0.71 14.75 -15.31
C VAL A 93 1.07 16.22 -15.54
N ILE A 94 0.46 17.10 -14.74
CA ILE A 94 0.71 18.55 -14.73
C ILE A 94 1.23 18.85 -13.32
N GLU A 95 2.28 19.67 -13.22
CA GLU A 95 2.80 20.19 -11.94
C GLU A 95 1.92 21.32 -11.39
#